data_AF-A0A972AF42-F1
#
_entry.id   AF-A0A972AF42-F1
#
_cell.length_a   1.000
_cell.length_b   1.000
_cell.length_c   1.000
_cell.angle_alpha   90.00
_cell.angle_beta   90.00
_cell.angle_gamma   90.00
#
_symmetry.space_group_name_H-M   'P 1'
#
loop_
_entity.id
_entity.type
_entity.pdbx_description
1 polymer ?
#
loop_
_entity_poly.entity_id
_entity_poly.type
_entity_poly.pdbx_seq_one_letter_code
_entity_poly.pdbx_strand_id
1 'polypeptide(L)'
;MAVLCAVMAAVVLFSALSPAVYAQTDEERIKELQRQADELQKKIDAANEQLKKIAGDKAQEQKYINELNAQIEALQKQINAYNSSIDIIDSQIKSLDNQIIETKSKISKKEAEKQKLEEEVAALEGEIDDTYLKLKERLRAIYMNGTTSDWEILLSGKDLSMYFLRTELTEGIAKHDNQLIAGLKERISALQSKKEQIKKEIDEINEEQQKLKQHQDTLDEKKDALNTQKKKVSSSKSTINTKLE
;
A
#
# COMPACT_ATOMS: atom_id res chain seq x y z
N MET A 1 -52.23 42.12 20.07
CA MET A 1 -53.11 43.25 19.71
C MET A 1 -53.51 43.12 18.24
N ALA A 2 -54.57 42.37 17.91
CA ALA A 2 -55.22 42.39 16.59
C ALA A 2 -56.52 41.54 16.53
N VAL A 3 -57.21 41.31 17.66
CA VAL A 3 -58.48 40.52 17.67
C VAL A 3 -59.63 41.31 18.31
N LEU A 4 -59.47 42.62 18.54
CA LEU A 4 -60.46 43.44 19.26
C LEU A 4 -61.39 44.30 18.38
N CYS A 5 -61.27 44.26 17.04
CA CYS A 5 -62.00 45.21 16.17
C CYS A 5 -63.20 44.64 15.40
N ALA A 6 -63.56 43.36 15.53
CA ALA A 6 -64.67 42.79 14.75
C ALA A 6 -66.01 42.69 15.51
N VAL A 7 -66.09 43.17 16.76
CA VAL A 7 -67.27 43.00 17.64
C VAL A 7 -68.16 44.26 17.74
N MET A 8 -67.84 45.38 17.11
CA MET A 8 -68.66 46.62 17.19
C MET A 8 -68.90 47.28 15.83
N ALA A 9 -69.71 46.67 14.96
CA ALA A 9 -70.18 47.35 13.75
C ALA A 9 -71.54 46.86 13.22
N ALA A 10 -72.45 46.39 14.06
CA ALA A 10 -73.77 45.94 13.59
C ALA A 10 -74.92 46.19 14.57
N VAL A 11 -74.84 47.25 15.39
CA VAL A 11 -75.97 47.71 16.19
C VAL A 11 -76.14 49.21 15.96
N VAL A 12 -77.39 49.57 15.65
CA VAL A 12 -77.95 50.93 15.45
C VAL A 12 -77.73 51.56 14.07
N LEU A 13 -78.75 51.49 13.19
CA LEU A 13 -79.64 52.62 12.88
C LEU A 13 -80.70 52.20 11.84
N PHE A 14 -81.88 51.86 12.37
CA PHE A 14 -83.12 51.65 11.64
C PHE A 14 -83.93 52.96 11.74
N SER A 15 -84.16 53.67 10.63
CA SER A 15 -85.30 54.60 10.52
C SER A 15 -85.49 55.11 9.08
N ALA A 16 -86.44 54.50 8.34
CA ALA A 16 -87.41 55.19 7.47
C ALA A 16 -88.38 54.18 6.78
N LEU A 17 -89.48 53.92 7.47
CA LEU A 17 -90.88 53.72 7.01
C LEU A 17 -91.19 53.02 5.66
N SER A 18 -91.70 51.77 5.74
CA SER A 18 -92.90 51.29 5.01
C SER A 18 -93.54 50.11 5.77
N PRO A 19 -94.89 50.02 5.94
CA PRO A 19 -95.54 48.97 6.72
C PRO A 19 -96.21 47.92 5.83
N ALA A 20 -95.48 46.87 5.43
CA ALA A 20 -96.07 45.63 4.89
C ALA A 20 -95.07 44.46 4.78
N VAL A 21 -94.23 44.19 5.79
CA VAL A 21 -93.52 42.91 5.94
C VAL A 21 -93.32 42.69 7.44
N TYR A 22 -93.41 41.42 7.87
CA TYR A 22 -92.98 40.79 9.14
C TYR A 22 -94.11 40.21 9.99
N ALA A 23 -94.16 38.87 10.00
CA ALA A 23 -94.51 38.07 11.18
C ALA A 23 -93.97 36.62 11.00
N GLN A 24 -92.65 36.44 11.09
CA GLN A 24 -92.13 35.27 11.80
C GLN A 24 -92.26 35.62 13.29
N THR A 25 -92.83 34.73 14.09
CA THR A 25 -92.87 34.95 15.55
C THR A 25 -91.44 34.87 16.11
N ASP A 26 -91.14 35.61 17.17
CA ASP A 26 -89.81 35.56 17.81
C ASP A 26 -89.42 34.13 18.20
N GLU A 27 -90.40 33.27 18.46
CA GLU A 27 -90.25 31.84 18.74
C GLU A 27 -89.72 31.02 17.54
N GLU A 28 -90.15 31.33 16.31
CA GLU A 28 -89.63 30.69 15.08
C GLU A 28 -88.20 31.13 14.78
N ARG A 29 -87.87 32.41 15.04
CA ARG A 29 -86.50 32.92 14.91
C ARG A 29 -85.57 32.29 15.93
N ILE A 30 -86.04 32.08 17.16
CA ILE A 30 -85.28 31.36 18.20
C ILE A 30 -85.01 29.92 17.78
N LYS A 31 -86.00 29.21 17.24
CA LYS A 31 -85.82 27.83 16.74
C LYS A 31 -84.83 27.75 15.58
N GLU A 32 -84.88 28.68 14.62
CA GLU A 32 -83.93 28.70 13.52
C GLU A 32 -82.51 29.04 13.99
N LEU A 33 -82.35 29.97 14.94
CA LEU A 33 -81.07 30.27 15.57
C LEU A 33 -80.51 29.07 16.36
N GLN A 34 -81.36 28.32 17.06
CA GLN A 34 -80.97 27.07 17.74
C GLN A 34 -80.51 26.01 16.72
N ARG A 35 -81.24 25.86 15.61
CA ARG A 35 -80.87 24.94 14.53
C ARG A 35 -79.52 25.30 13.90
N GLN A 36 -79.27 26.59 13.69
CA GLN A 36 -78.00 27.11 13.20
C GLN A 36 -76.87 26.89 14.21
N ALA A 37 -77.13 27.09 15.51
CA ALA A 37 -76.17 26.81 16.58
C ALA A 37 -75.79 25.32 16.62
N ASP A 38 -76.76 24.41 16.50
CA ASP A 38 -76.51 22.96 16.46
C ASP A 38 -75.73 22.54 15.20
N GLU A 39 -76.04 23.13 14.04
CA GLU A 39 -75.27 22.91 12.80
C GLU A 39 -73.82 23.41 12.93
N LEU A 40 -73.62 24.58 13.54
CA LEU A 40 -72.29 25.12 13.82
C LEU A 40 -71.52 24.24 14.80
N GLN A 41 -72.17 23.72 15.85
CA GLN A 41 -71.56 22.80 16.81
C GLN A 41 -71.09 21.51 16.13
N LYS A 42 -71.92 20.91 15.26
CA LYS A 42 -71.51 19.74 14.47
C LYS A 42 -70.30 20.01 13.58
N LYS A 43 -70.22 21.20 12.98
CA LYS A 43 -69.06 21.62 12.17
C LYS A 43 -67.81 21.80 13.03
N ILE A 44 -67.93 22.34 14.23
CA ILE A 44 -66.83 22.48 15.20
C ILE A 44 -66.30 21.11 15.61
N ASP A 45 -67.16 20.16 15.94
CA ASP A 45 -66.75 18.82 16.35
C ASP A 45 -66.02 18.08 15.22
N ALA A 46 -66.54 18.15 13.99
CA ALA A 46 -65.90 17.59 12.81
C ALA A 46 -64.53 18.24 12.52
N ALA A 47 -64.42 19.57 12.66
CA ALA A 47 -63.15 20.28 12.50
C ALA A 47 -62.13 19.90 13.59
N ASN A 48 -62.57 19.72 14.83
CA ASN A 48 -61.72 19.26 15.94
C ASN A 48 -61.19 17.84 15.69
N GLU A 49 -62.01 16.95 15.15
CA GLU A 49 -61.58 15.59 14.81
C GLU A 49 -60.57 15.57 13.65
N GLN A 50 -60.75 16.43 12.64
CA GLN A 50 -59.76 16.63 11.58
C GLN A 50 -58.45 17.20 12.13
N LEU A 51 -58.49 18.19 13.01
CA LEU A 51 -57.30 18.75 13.66
C LEU A 51 -56.53 17.69 14.46
N LYS A 52 -57.24 16.80 15.17
CA LYS A 52 -56.62 15.71 15.91
C LYS A 52 -55.90 14.72 14.98
N LYS A 53 -56.50 14.39 13.82
CA LYS A 53 -55.84 13.56 12.80
C LYS A 53 -54.59 14.22 12.23
N ILE A 54 -54.69 15.48 11.80
CA ILE A 54 -53.57 16.26 11.27
C ILE A 54 -52.43 16.37 12.30
N ALA A 55 -52.75 16.60 13.57
CA ALA A 55 -51.76 16.64 14.64
C ALA A 55 -51.04 15.29 14.83
N GLY A 56 -51.78 14.17 14.70
CA GLY A 56 -51.22 12.81 14.73
C GLY A 56 -50.30 12.53 13.56
N ASP A 57 -50.75 12.83 12.33
CA ASP A 57 -49.98 12.64 11.10
C ASP A 57 -48.68 13.46 11.14
N LYS A 58 -48.75 14.73 11.56
CA LYS A 58 -47.58 15.60 11.74
C LYS A 58 -46.59 15.04 12.75
N ALA A 59 -47.06 14.45 13.86
CA ALA A 59 -46.19 13.84 14.85
C ALA A 59 -45.48 12.58 14.29
N GLN A 60 -46.18 11.79 13.47
CA GLN A 60 -45.62 10.61 12.83
C GLN A 60 -44.59 10.99 11.76
N GLU A 61 -44.87 12.01 10.96
CA GLU A 61 -43.95 12.54 9.95
C GLU A 61 -42.70 13.14 10.60
N GLN A 62 -42.84 13.86 11.73
CA GLN A 62 -41.69 14.34 12.49
C GLN A 62 -40.81 13.19 13.02
N LYS A 63 -41.40 12.09 13.50
CA LYS A 63 -40.65 10.90 13.90
C LYS A 63 -39.90 10.29 12.72
N TYR A 64 -40.55 10.17 11.57
CA TYR A 64 -39.94 9.67 10.35
C TYR A 64 -38.75 10.52 9.90
N ILE A 65 -38.89 11.85 9.90
CA ILE A 65 -37.80 12.79 9.58
C ILE A 65 -36.62 12.64 10.56
N ASN A 66 -36.90 12.53 11.86
CA ASN A 66 -35.86 12.36 12.86
C ASN A 66 -35.07 11.05 12.67
N GLU A 67 -35.77 9.96 12.39
CA GLU A 67 -35.16 8.65 12.12
C GLU A 67 -34.34 8.67 10.82
N LEU A 68 -34.86 9.29 9.75
CA LEU A 68 -34.15 9.48 8.49
C LEU A 68 -32.85 10.27 8.70
N ASN A 69 -32.91 11.38 9.44
CA ASN A 69 -31.75 12.20 9.77
C ASN A 69 -30.71 11.42 10.58
N ALA A 70 -31.14 10.61 11.57
CA ALA A 70 -30.24 9.75 12.33
C ALA A 70 -29.53 8.71 11.45
N GLN A 71 -30.26 8.11 10.49
CA GLN A 71 -29.66 7.19 9.52
C GLN A 71 -28.68 7.89 8.57
N ILE A 72 -28.99 9.10 8.11
CA ILE A 72 -28.07 9.90 7.29
C ILE A 72 -26.80 10.24 8.07
N GLU A 73 -26.92 10.66 9.33
CA GLU A 73 -25.77 10.95 10.19
C GLU A 73 -24.89 9.70 10.40
N ALA A 74 -25.51 8.54 10.64
CA ALA A 74 -24.79 7.27 10.75
C ALA A 74 -24.03 6.91 9.47
N LEU A 75 -24.67 7.05 8.30
CA LEU A 75 -24.04 6.81 7.00
C LEU A 75 -22.90 7.81 6.72
N GLN A 76 -23.04 9.07 7.12
CA GLN A 76 -21.97 10.08 7.01
C GLN A 76 -20.76 9.71 7.89
N LYS A 77 -20.99 9.29 9.14
CA LYS A 77 -19.93 8.78 10.02
C LYS A 77 -19.23 7.56 9.43
N GLN A 78 -19.98 6.65 8.83
CA GLN A 78 -19.44 5.47 8.14
C GLN A 78 -18.59 5.85 6.92
N ILE A 79 -19.04 6.81 6.10
CA ILE A 79 -18.26 7.36 4.97
C ILE A 79 -16.94 7.97 5.47
N ASN A 80 -16.97 8.75 6.54
CA ASN A 80 -15.76 9.35 7.11
C ASN A 80 -14.77 8.28 7.58
N ALA A 81 -15.26 7.24 8.27
CA ALA A 81 -14.41 6.12 8.69
C ALA A 81 -13.79 5.38 7.49
N TYR A 82 -14.54 5.16 6.41
CA TYR A 82 -14.00 4.57 5.19
C TYR A 82 -13.00 5.46 4.48
N ASN A 83 -13.21 6.78 4.42
CA ASN A 83 -12.24 7.72 3.87
C ASN A 83 -10.94 7.73 4.68
N SER A 84 -11.01 7.73 6.01
CA SER A 84 -9.80 7.60 6.85
C SER A 84 -9.08 6.27 6.62
N SER A 85 -9.82 5.17 6.43
CA SER A 85 -9.22 3.89 6.05
C SER A 85 -8.56 3.94 4.67
N ILE A 86 -9.15 4.65 3.70
CA ILE A 86 -8.58 4.87 2.37
C ILE A 86 -7.25 5.63 2.49
N ASP A 87 -7.21 6.72 3.24
CA ASP A 87 -6.00 7.54 3.43
C ASP A 87 -4.86 6.72 4.04
N ILE A 88 -5.16 5.89 5.04
CA ILE A 88 -4.19 4.98 5.66
C ILE A 88 -3.67 3.95 4.65
N ILE A 89 -4.57 3.32 3.87
CA ILE A 89 -4.18 2.32 2.87
C ILE A 89 -3.34 2.97 1.76
N ASP A 90 -3.71 4.16 1.27
CA ASP A 90 -2.94 4.91 0.27
C ASP A 90 -1.54 5.27 0.79
N SER A 91 -1.41 5.63 2.08
CA SER A 91 -0.11 5.87 2.71
C SER A 91 0.73 4.58 2.79
N GLN A 92 0.12 3.45 3.16
CA GLN A 92 0.77 2.15 3.18
C GLN A 92 1.24 1.70 1.79
N ILE A 93 0.42 1.92 0.76
CA ILE A 93 0.77 1.64 -0.65
C ILE A 93 2.02 2.43 -1.05
N LYS A 94 2.05 3.75 -0.79
CA LYS A 94 3.24 4.59 -1.08
C LYS A 94 4.49 4.11 -0.35
N SER A 95 4.35 3.69 0.91
CA SER A 95 5.47 3.14 1.67
C SER A 95 5.98 1.83 1.08
N LEU A 96 5.08 0.92 0.69
CA LEU A 96 5.43 -0.34 0.04
C LEU A 96 6.08 -0.12 -1.33
N ASP A 97 5.57 0.81 -2.14
CA ASP A 97 6.18 1.16 -3.43
C ASP A 97 7.63 1.64 -3.24
N ASN A 98 7.90 2.46 -2.22
CA ASN A 98 9.27 2.88 -1.89
C ASN A 98 10.14 1.69 -1.44
N GLN A 99 9.63 0.80 -0.59
CA GLN A 99 10.35 -0.41 -0.17
C GLN A 99 10.69 -1.32 -1.34
N ILE A 100 9.78 -1.46 -2.31
CA ILE A 100 10.00 -2.21 -3.55
C ILE A 100 11.14 -1.59 -4.38
N ILE A 101 11.14 -0.26 -4.54
CA ILE A 101 12.20 0.46 -5.26
C ILE A 101 13.55 0.27 -4.58
N GLU A 102 13.61 0.42 -3.25
CA GLU A 102 14.83 0.23 -2.47
C GLU A 102 15.34 -1.21 -2.56
N THR A 103 14.46 -2.20 -2.44
CA THR A 103 14.82 -3.62 -2.53
C THR A 103 15.36 -3.97 -3.92
N LYS A 104 14.72 -3.49 -4.99
CA LYS A 104 15.23 -3.65 -6.36
C LYS A 104 16.61 -3.01 -6.54
N SER A 105 16.84 -1.83 -5.94
CA SER A 105 18.14 -1.18 -5.98
C SER A 105 19.21 -1.99 -5.24
N LYS A 106 18.88 -2.59 -4.09
CA LYS A 106 19.79 -3.49 -3.36
C LYS A 106 20.15 -4.71 -4.18
N ILE A 107 19.16 -5.39 -4.78
CA ILE A 107 19.39 -6.55 -5.66
C ILE A 107 20.34 -6.18 -6.79
N SER A 108 20.08 -5.08 -7.50
CA SER A 108 20.93 -4.63 -8.62
C SER A 108 22.38 -4.33 -8.20
N LYS A 109 22.58 -3.72 -7.03
CA LYS A 109 23.94 -3.48 -6.49
C LYS A 109 24.66 -4.79 -6.19
N LYS A 110 23.98 -5.74 -5.55
CA LYS A 110 24.53 -7.06 -5.24
C LYS A 110 24.84 -7.88 -6.49
N GLU A 111 23.98 -7.82 -7.51
CA GLU A 111 24.24 -8.46 -8.80
C GLU A 111 25.49 -7.89 -9.47
N ALA A 112 25.72 -6.57 -9.39
CA ALA A 112 26.93 -5.95 -9.89
C ALA A 112 28.19 -6.34 -9.08
N GLU A 113 28.08 -6.42 -7.74
CA GLU A 113 29.16 -6.89 -6.87
C GLU A 113 29.52 -8.36 -7.16
N LYS A 114 28.51 -9.22 -7.31
CA LYS A 114 28.66 -10.61 -7.74
C LYS A 114 29.36 -10.70 -9.09
N GLN A 115 28.93 -9.94 -10.09
CA GLN A 115 29.55 -9.94 -11.42
C GLN A 115 31.04 -9.56 -11.33
N LYS A 116 31.37 -8.52 -10.57
CA LYS A 116 32.76 -8.12 -10.35
C LYS A 116 33.59 -9.23 -9.72
N LEU A 117 33.04 -9.93 -8.71
CA LEU A 117 33.71 -11.08 -8.10
C LEU A 117 33.90 -12.23 -9.10
N GLU A 118 32.93 -12.50 -9.97
CA GLU A 118 33.03 -13.52 -11.03
C GLU A 118 34.14 -13.19 -12.04
N GLU A 119 34.27 -11.91 -12.44
CA GLU A 119 35.36 -11.44 -13.30
C GLU A 119 36.73 -11.60 -12.62
N GLU A 120 36.84 -11.26 -11.33
CA GLU A 120 38.06 -11.45 -10.54
C GLU A 120 38.43 -12.92 -10.36
N VAL A 121 37.43 -13.81 -10.21
CA VAL A 121 37.61 -15.27 -10.17
C VAL A 121 38.15 -15.78 -11.50
N ALA A 122 37.56 -15.39 -12.62
CA ALA A 122 38.02 -15.81 -13.94
C ALA A 122 39.47 -15.36 -14.22
N ALA A 123 39.82 -14.14 -13.82
CA ALA A 123 41.19 -13.65 -13.93
C ALA A 123 42.18 -14.48 -13.09
N LEU A 124 41.82 -14.79 -11.83
CA LEU A 124 42.64 -15.63 -10.94
C LEU A 124 42.81 -17.06 -11.47
N GLU A 125 41.75 -17.66 -12.01
CA GLU A 125 41.83 -19.00 -12.62
C GLU A 125 42.81 -19.00 -13.80
N GLY A 126 42.75 -17.98 -14.66
CA GLY A 126 43.71 -17.82 -15.76
C GLY A 126 45.17 -17.66 -15.29
N GLU A 127 45.41 -16.86 -14.24
CA GLU A 127 46.76 -16.71 -13.66
C GLU A 127 47.28 -18.01 -13.03
N ILE A 128 46.41 -18.76 -12.36
CA ILE A 128 46.74 -20.07 -11.76
C ILE A 128 47.11 -21.06 -12.85
N ASP A 129 46.30 -21.16 -13.91
CA ASP A 129 46.54 -22.10 -15.02
C ASP A 129 47.85 -21.79 -15.75
N ASP A 130 48.13 -20.52 -16.07
CA ASP A 130 49.40 -20.10 -16.69
C ASP A 130 50.61 -20.43 -15.80
N THR A 131 50.52 -20.14 -14.49
CA THR A 131 51.58 -20.46 -13.53
C THR A 131 51.79 -21.97 -13.41
N TYR A 132 50.70 -22.75 -13.40
CA TYR A 132 50.74 -24.21 -13.31
C TYR A 132 51.37 -24.85 -14.55
N LEU A 133 51.03 -24.36 -15.75
CA LEU A 133 51.63 -24.82 -17.01
C LEU A 133 53.15 -24.58 -17.04
N LYS A 134 53.60 -23.38 -16.66
CA LYS A 134 55.03 -23.05 -16.58
C LYS A 134 55.79 -23.95 -15.62
N LEU A 135 55.22 -24.21 -14.43
CA LEU A 135 55.80 -25.14 -13.46
C LEU A 135 55.87 -26.58 -14.02
N LYS A 136 54.85 -27.03 -14.75
CA LYS A 136 54.81 -28.36 -15.38
C LYS A 136 55.87 -28.52 -16.47
N GLU A 137 56.01 -27.53 -17.36
CA GLU A 137 57.03 -27.55 -18.41
C GLU A 137 58.44 -27.60 -17.83
N ARG A 138 58.67 -26.83 -16.77
CA ARG A 138 59.94 -26.81 -16.05
C ARG A 138 60.24 -28.13 -15.34
N LEU A 139 59.26 -28.72 -14.65
CA LEU A 139 59.41 -30.03 -14.02
C LEU A 139 59.75 -31.12 -15.06
N ARG A 140 59.12 -31.07 -16.24
CA ARG A 140 59.45 -31.96 -17.36
C ARG A 140 60.87 -31.73 -17.87
N ALA A 141 61.33 -30.49 -17.98
CA ALA A 141 62.69 -30.18 -18.41
C ALA A 141 63.73 -30.69 -17.39
N ILE A 142 63.48 -30.54 -16.09
CA ILE A 142 64.33 -31.11 -15.03
C ILE A 142 64.39 -32.64 -15.17
N TYR A 143 63.26 -33.31 -15.36
CA TYR A 143 63.20 -34.76 -15.55
C TYR A 143 63.96 -35.24 -16.79
N MET A 144 63.76 -34.58 -17.94
CA MET A 144 64.40 -34.98 -19.20
C MET A 144 65.91 -34.71 -19.23
N ASN A 145 66.39 -33.71 -18.50
CA ASN A 145 67.81 -33.37 -18.39
C ASN A 145 68.50 -34.04 -17.19
N GLY A 146 67.79 -34.82 -16.38
CA GLY A 146 68.22 -35.35 -15.08
C GLY A 146 69.13 -36.59 -15.11
N THR A 147 69.87 -36.84 -16.18
CA THR A 147 70.70 -38.06 -16.33
C THR A 147 72.17 -37.83 -16.70
N THR A 148 72.72 -36.62 -16.58
CA THR A 148 74.19 -36.43 -16.52
C THR A 148 74.63 -36.39 -15.06
N SER A 149 75.37 -37.41 -14.63
CA SER A 149 75.85 -37.49 -13.24
C SER A 149 76.77 -36.30 -12.94
N ASP A 150 76.49 -35.53 -11.89
CA ASP A 150 77.32 -34.39 -11.47
C ASP A 150 78.79 -34.77 -11.25
N TRP A 151 79.03 -36.03 -10.87
CA TRP A 151 80.34 -36.64 -10.77
C TRP A 151 81.08 -36.74 -12.11
N GLU A 152 80.38 -37.00 -13.21
CA GLU A 152 80.96 -37.12 -14.55
C GLU A 152 81.46 -35.76 -15.05
N ILE A 153 80.74 -34.69 -14.72
CA ILE A 153 81.12 -33.30 -15.01
C ILE A 153 82.28 -32.85 -14.12
N LEU A 154 82.23 -33.18 -12.82
CA LEU A 154 83.32 -32.88 -11.88
C LEU A 154 84.63 -33.64 -12.20
N LEU A 155 84.53 -34.91 -12.62
CA LEU A 155 85.68 -35.79 -12.91
C LEU A 155 86.25 -35.62 -14.32
N SER A 156 85.51 -34.98 -15.24
CA SER A 156 86.02 -34.61 -16.58
C SER A 156 87.12 -33.54 -16.57
N GLY A 157 87.45 -32.99 -15.38
CA GLY A 157 88.71 -32.31 -15.10
C GLY A 157 88.92 -30.93 -15.75
N LYS A 158 87.90 -30.35 -16.40
CA LYS A 158 88.05 -29.08 -17.13
C LYS A 158 87.31 -27.87 -16.59
N ASP A 159 86.35 -27.98 -15.66
CA ASP A 159 85.48 -26.82 -15.42
C ASP A 159 84.76 -26.76 -14.05
N LEU A 160 85.54 -26.70 -12.97
CA LEU A 160 85.02 -26.46 -11.61
C LEU A 160 84.15 -25.18 -11.55
N SER A 161 84.48 -24.16 -12.36
CA SER A 161 83.72 -22.93 -12.53
C SER A 161 82.35 -23.16 -13.16
N MET A 162 82.24 -24.02 -14.18
CA MET A 162 80.93 -24.40 -14.72
C MET A 162 80.11 -25.24 -13.74
N TYR A 163 80.73 -26.04 -12.87
CA TYR A 163 80.02 -26.73 -11.79
C TYR A 163 79.40 -25.72 -10.79
N PHE A 164 80.17 -24.72 -10.34
CA PHE A 164 79.64 -23.67 -9.46
C PHE A 164 78.55 -22.82 -10.13
N LEU A 165 78.74 -22.41 -11.38
CA LEU A 165 77.74 -21.66 -12.14
C LEU A 165 76.45 -22.48 -12.32
N ARG A 166 76.56 -23.78 -12.59
CA ARG A 166 75.40 -24.70 -12.68
C ARG A 166 74.73 -24.88 -11.32
N THR A 167 75.49 -24.92 -10.23
CA THR A 167 74.97 -25.01 -8.86
C THR A 167 74.21 -23.74 -8.47
N GLU A 168 74.80 -22.55 -8.67
CA GLU A 168 74.17 -21.25 -8.42
C GLU A 168 72.93 -21.04 -9.30
N LEU A 169 73.00 -21.43 -10.58
CA LEU A 169 71.84 -21.40 -11.49
C LEU A 169 70.73 -22.34 -11.01
N THR A 170 71.06 -23.55 -10.55
CA THR A 170 70.10 -24.54 -10.03
C THR A 170 69.46 -24.07 -8.72
N GLU A 171 70.23 -23.45 -7.83
CA GLU A 171 69.72 -22.86 -6.60
C GLU A 171 68.81 -21.65 -6.87
N GLY A 172 69.21 -20.76 -7.77
CA GLY A 172 68.39 -19.63 -8.22
C GLY A 172 67.08 -20.09 -8.88
N ILE A 173 67.14 -21.17 -9.66
CA ILE A 173 66.00 -21.89 -10.21
C ILE A 173 65.09 -22.38 -9.06
N ALA A 174 65.60 -23.19 -8.13
CA ALA A 174 64.81 -23.73 -7.03
C ALA A 174 64.14 -22.64 -6.18
N LYS A 175 64.85 -21.53 -5.91
CA LYS A 175 64.30 -20.37 -5.18
C LYS A 175 63.12 -19.73 -5.92
N HIS A 176 63.26 -19.51 -7.23
CA HIS A 176 62.18 -18.96 -8.07
C HIS A 176 60.96 -19.88 -8.09
N ASP A 177 61.14 -21.20 -8.21
CA ASP A 177 60.02 -22.14 -8.20
C ASP A 177 59.29 -22.17 -6.86
N ASN A 178 60.04 -22.10 -5.75
CA ASN A 178 59.45 -21.97 -4.42
C ASN A 178 58.62 -20.68 -4.28
N GLN A 179 59.07 -19.57 -4.88
CA GLN A 179 58.29 -18.32 -4.92
C GLN A 179 57.03 -18.46 -5.78
N LEU A 180 57.11 -19.10 -6.95
CA LEU A 180 55.95 -19.37 -7.79
C LEU A 180 54.93 -20.28 -7.09
N ILE A 181 55.39 -21.33 -6.41
CA ILE A 181 54.53 -22.25 -5.65
C ILE A 181 53.88 -21.54 -4.46
N ALA A 182 54.63 -20.66 -3.75
CA ALA A 182 54.06 -19.84 -2.69
C ALA A 182 52.96 -18.91 -3.22
N GLY A 183 53.23 -18.18 -4.31
CA GLY A 183 52.24 -17.33 -4.96
C GLY A 183 51.03 -18.10 -5.49
N LEU A 184 51.23 -19.31 -6.04
CA LEU A 184 50.14 -20.20 -6.47
C LEU A 184 49.23 -20.58 -5.29
N LYS A 185 49.82 -20.92 -4.13
CA LYS A 185 49.05 -21.22 -2.91
C LYS A 185 48.23 -20.02 -2.44
N GLU A 186 48.82 -18.83 -2.45
CA GLU A 186 48.11 -17.59 -2.09
C GLU A 186 46.95 -17.32 -3.05
N ARG A 187 47.16 -17.44 -4.36
CA ARG A 187 46.11 -17.29 -5.38
C ARG A 187 44.99 -18.32 -5.23
N ILE A 188 45.31 -19.59 -4.98
CA ILE A 188 44.31 -20.63 -4.72
C ILE A 188 43.48 -20.29 -3.48
N SER A 189 44.12 -19.82 -2.41
CA SER A 189 43.41 -19.39 -1.19
C SER A 189 42.50 -18.18 -1.47
N ALA A 190 42.97 -17.20 -2.24
CA ALA A 190 42.18 -16.04 -2.63
C ALA A 190 40.98 -16.43 -3.51
N LEU A 191 41.19 -17.36 -4.46
CA LEU A 191 40.14 -17.92 -5.32
C LEU A 191 39.04 -18.59 -4.50
N GLN A 192 39.43 -19.44 -3.53
CA GLN A 192 38.47 -20.10 -2.63
C GLN A 192 37.66 -19.08 -1.81
N SER A 193 38.32 -18.06 -1.26
CA SER A 193 37.66 -16.98 -0.52
C SER A 193 36.65 -16.22 -1.39
N LYS A 194 37.02 -15.87 -2.63
CA LYS A 194 36.11 -15.18 -3.55
C LYS A 194 34.93 -16.05 -3.99
N LYS A 195 35.14 -17.36 -4.20
CA LYS A 195 34.04 -18.30 -4.49
C LYS A 195 33.04 -18.37 -3.34
N GLU A 196 33.51 -18.34 -2.10
CA GLU A 196 32.62 -18.27 -0.93
C GLU A 196 31.88 -16.92 -0.85
N GLN A 197 32.54 -15.81 -1.18
CA GLN A 197 31.88 -14.50 -1.26
C GLN A 197 30.78 -14.47 -2.34
N ILE A 198 31.03 -15.04 -3.53
CA ILE A 198 30.01 -15.17 -4.58
C ILE A 198 28.81 -15.97 -4.08
N LYS A 199 29.05 -17.09 -3.40
CA LYS A 199 27.98 -17.92 -2.84
C LYS A 199 27.14 -17.11 -1.83
N LYS A 200 27.80 -16.36 -0.96
CA LYS A 200 27.13 -15.47 -0.01
C LYS A 200 26.30 -14.39 -0.71
N GLU A 201 26.83 -13.76 -1.76
CA GLU A 201 26.06 -12.78 -2.54
C GLU A 201 24.84 -13.41 -3.22
N ILE A 202 24.96 -14.64 -3.75
CA ILE A 202 23.82 -15.38 -4.32
C ILE A 202 22.74 -15.62 -3.26
N ASP A 203 23.13 -16.07 -2.06
CA ASP A 203 22.19 -16.32 -0.97
C ASP A 203 21.48 -15.00 -0.56
N GLU A 204 22.22 -13.91 -0.39
CA GLU A 204 21.65 -12.60 -0.04
C GLU A 204 20.76 -12.02 -1.16
N ILE A 205 21.10 -12.21 -2.44
CA ILE A 205 20.24 -11.85 -3.57
C ILE A 205 18.92 -12.63 -3.52
N ASN A 206 18.98 -13.93 -3.26
CA ASN A 206 17.78 -14.77 -3.17
C ASN A 206 16.85 -14.33 -2.02
N GLU A 207 17.43 -13.97 -0.86
CA GLU A 207 16.67 -13.43 0.27
C GLU A 207 15.98 -12.10 -0.09
N GLU A 208 16.69 -11.18 -0.75
CA GLU A 208 16.10 -9.90 -1.18
C GLU A 208 15.04 -10.10 -2.27
N GLN A 209 15.20 -11.06 -3.18
CA GLN A 209 14.18 -11.43 -4.16
C GLN A 209 12.91 -11.99 -3.48
N GLN A 210 13.07 -12.79 -2.42
CA GLN A 210 11.93 -13.27 -1.64
C GLN A 210 11.19 -12.12 -0.95
N LYS A 211 11.92 -11.18 -0.32
CA LYS A 211 11.33 -9.96 0.27
C LYS A 211 10.62 -9.12 -0.78
N LEU A 212 11.22 -8.94 -1.95
CA LEU A 212 10.62 -8.22 -3.07
C LEU A 212 9.27 -8.83 -3.46
N LYS A 213 9.21 -10.16 -3.60
CA LYS A 213 7.96 -10.87 -3.91
C LYS A 213 6.92 -10.65 -2.81
N GLN A 214 7.30 -10.77 -1.55
CA GLN A 214 6.38 -10.52 -0.42
C GLN A 214 5.83 -9.08 -0.43
N HIS A 215 6.67 -8.09 -0.73
CA HIS A 215 6.22 -6.70 -0.85
C HIS A 215 5.25 -6.51 -2.02
N GLN A 216 5.48 -7.17 -3.16
CA GLN A 216 4.57 -7.13 -4.31
C GLN A 216 3.21 -7.79 -4.00
N ASP A 217 3.24 -8.97 -3.39
CA ASP A 217 2.02 -9.69 -2.98
C ASP A 217 1.20 -8.82 -1.99
N THR A 218 1.86 -8.22 -1.01
CA THR A 218 1.22 -7.31 -0.04
C THR A 218 0.67 -6.04 -0.71
N LEU A 219 1.39 -5.49 -1.69
CA LEU A 219 0.96 -4.31 -2.42
C LEU A 219 -0.35 -4.58 -3.17
N ASP A 220 -0.48 -5.74 -3.81
CA ASP A 220 -1.68 -6.13 -4.54
C ASP A 220 -2.87 -6.31 -3.59
N GLU A 221 -2.68 -6.98 -2.44
CA GLU A 221 -3.69 -7.07 -1.39
C GLU A 221 -4.17 -5.69 -0.91
N LYS A 222 -3.25 -4.74 -0.75
CA LYS A 222 -3.59 -3.37 -0.33
C LYS A 222 -4.36 -2.62 -1.41
N LYS A 223 -4.04 -2.80 -2.68
CA LYS A 223 -4.81 -2.21 -3.80
C LYS A 223 -6.23 -2.77 -3.87
N ASP A 224 -6.41 -4.06 -3.62
CA ASP A 224 -7.73 -4.69 -3.56
C ASP A 224 -8.55 -4.20 -2.35
N ALA A 225 -7.91 -4.06 -1.19
CA ALA A 225 -8.51 -3.48 0.00
C ALA A 225 -8.94 -2.02 -0.26
N LEU A 226 -8.09 -1.22 -0.90
CA LEU A 226 -8.37 0.16 -1.28
C LEU A 226 -9.61 0.25 -2.18
N ASN A 227 -9.66 -0.57 -3.23
CA ASN A 227 -10.79 -0.63 -4.16
C ASN A 227 -12.10 -1.03 -3.44
N THR A 228 -12.01 -1.96 -2.51
CA THR A 228 -13.15 -2.37 -1.68
C THR A 228 -13.68 -1.22 -0.83
N GLN A 229 -12.80 -0.46 -0.16
CA GLN A 229 -13.24 0.70 0.64
C GLN A 229 -13.84 1.80 -0.24
N LYS A 230 -13.25 2.08 -1.41
CA LYS A 230 -13.81 3.05 -2.37
C LYS A 230 -15.22 2.66 -2.83
N LYS A 231 -15.47 1.36 -3.08
CA LYS A 231 -16.81 0.84 -3.40
C LYS A 231 -17.79 1.08 -2.24
N LYS A 232 -17.42 0.79 -0.99
CA LYS A 232 -18.28 1.02 0.18
C LYS A 232 -18.65 2.50 0.36
N VAL A 233 -17.72 3.42 0.12
CA VAL A 233 -18.00 4.86 0.12
C VAL A 233 -19.03 5.22 -0.95
N SER A 234 -18.85 4.72 -2.18
CA SER A 234 -19.79 4.96 -3.29
C SER A 234 -21.19 4.42 -2.99
N SER A 235 -21.29 3.19 -2.49
CA SER A 235 -22.59 2.60 -2.09
C SER A 235 -23.27 3.40 -0.98
N SER A 236 -22.53 3.79 0.06
CA SER A 236 -23.09 4.59 1.16
C SER A 236 -23.58 5.96 0.69
N LYS A 237 -22.84 6.63 -0.21
CA LYS A 237 -23.26 7.89 -0.84
C LYS A 237 -24.54 7.71 -1.67
N SER A 238 -24.63 6.63 -2.45
CA SER A 238 -25.85 6.33 -3.21
C SER A 238 -27.04 6.11 -2.30
N THR A 239 -26.88 5.41 -1.18
CA THR A 239 -27.96 5.22 -0.20
C THR A 239 -28.42 6.53 0.44
N ILE A 240 -27.50 7.46 0.72
CA ILE A 240 -27.86 8.80 1.21
C ILE A 240 -28.68 9.55 0.15
N ASN A 241 -28.23 9.57 -1.11
CA ASN A 241 -28.96 10.27 -2.18
C ASN A 241 -30.39 9.75 -2.33
N THR A 242 -30.58 8.42 -2.36
CA THR A 242 -31.92 7.82 -2.44
C THR A 242 -32.80 8.12 -1.22
N LYS A 243 -32.20 8.43 -0.05
CA LYS A 243 -32.94 8.84 1.14
C LYS A 243 -33.31 10.33 1.14
N LEU A 244 -32.66 11.14 0.30
CA LEU A 244 -32.90 12.58 0.19
C LEU A 244 -33.89 12.93 -0.93
N GLU A 245 -34.10 12.02 -1.89
CA GLU A 245 -35.13 12.08 -2.94
C GLU A 245 -36.51 11.69 -2.41
#